data_AF-A0AAV4CLC1-F1
#
_entry.id   AF-A0AAV4CLC1-F1
#
_cell.length_a   1.000
_cell.length_b   1.000
_cell.length_c   1.000
_cell.angle_alpha   90.00
_cell.angle_beta   90.00
_cell.angle_gamma   90.00
#
_symmetry.space_group_name_H-M   'P 1'
#
loop_
_entity.id
_entity.type
_entity.pdbx_description
1 polymer ?
#
loop_
_entity_poly.entity_id
_entity_poly.type
_entity_poly.pdbx_seq_one_letter_code
_entity_poly.pdbx_strand_id
1 'polypeptide(L)'
;MAVLVVLVLGFDVTMGSFDGAETCELVGLYLLSQLKNLYINVGLYRDDGLAVTTQIAIEAESTKKKISKIFKDNGFNITIEANKKAVDFLDISFDLRTGPYKPY
;
A
#
# COMPACT_ATOMS: atom_id res chain seq x y z
N MET A 1 9.21 -4.68 15.85
CA MET A 1 8.51 -5.38 14.77
C MET A 1 7.07 -4.86 14.75
N ALA A 2 6.81 -3.83 13.95
CA ALA A 2 5.51 -3.19 13.85
C ALA A 2 5.27 -2.83 12.39
N VAL A 3 4.32 -3.58 11.84
CA VAL A 3 3.76 -3.61 10.50
C VAL A 3 2.34 -3.03 10.69
N LEU A 4 1.53 -2.55 9.75
CA LEU A 4 1.44 -2.55 8.29
C LEU A 4 0.95 -1.15 7.88
N VAL A 5 1.34 -0.69 6.70
CA VAL A 5 0.91 0.57 6.11
C VAL A 5 -0.13 0.25 5.03
N VAL A 6 -1.40 0.62 5.26
CA VAL A 6 -2.48 0.45 4.26
C VAL A 6 -2.58 1.72 3.43
N LEU A 7 -2.59 1.56 2.11
CA LEU A 7 -2.68 2.59 1.10
C LEU A 7 -4.01 2.41 0.36
N VAL A 8 -4.87 3.42 0.34
CA VAL A 8 -6.05 3.43 -0.56
C VAL A 8 -5.79 4.46 -1.66
N LEU A 9 -5.78 3.99 -2.90
CA LEU A 9 -5.48 4.68 -4.15
C LEU A 9 -6.77 4.92 -4.94
N GLY A 10 -7.14 6.18 -5.16
CA GLY A 10 -8.16 6.50 -6.16
C GLY A 10 -7.57 6.42 -7.56
N PHE A 11 -7.84 5.36 -8.32
CA PHE A 11 -7.43 5.24 -9.71
C PHE A 11 -8.54 5.77 -10.63
N ASP A 12 -8.24 6.73 -11.52
CA ASP A 12 -9.22 7.34 -12.44
C ASP A 12 -9.43 6.51 -13.72
N VAL A 13 -9.33 5.18 -13.61
CA VAL A 13 -9.65 4.27 -14.71
C VAL A 13 -11.04 3.71 -14.48
N THR A 14 -11.92 3.92 -15.44
CA THR A 14 -13.30 3.42 -15.37
C THR A 14 -13.31 1.89 -15.22
N MET A 15 -13.96 1.41 -14.16
CA MET A 15 -14.22 -0.02 -13.96
C MET A 15 -14.97 -0.57 -15.18
N GLY A 16 -14.44 -1.66 -15.78
CA GLY A 16 -15.02 -2.29 -16.97
C GLY A 16 -14.50 -1.77 -18.31
N SER A 17 -13.49 -0.89 -18.31
CA SER A 17 -12.74 -0.58 -19.54
C SER A 17 -11.96 -1.80 -20.04
N PHE A 18 -11.85 -1.93 -21.38
CA PHE A 18 -11.31 -3.12 -22.06
C PHE A 18 -9.87 -3.46 -21.59
N ASP A 19 -9.05 -2.44 -21.33
CA ASP A 19 -7.63 -2.57 -20.93
C ASP A 19 -7.34 -1.98 -19.54
N GLY A 20 -8.37 -1.75 -18.73
CA GLY A 20 -8.23 -1.05 -17.45
C GLY A 20 -7.37 -1.81 -16.44
N ALA A 21 -7.46 -3.14 -16.44
CA ALA A 21 -6.67 -3.99 -15.55
C ALA A 21 -5.17 -3.94 -15.89
N GLU A 22 -4.83 -4.08 -17.17
CA GLU A 22 -3.43 -4.05 -17.63
C GLU A 22 -2.80 -2.67 -17.40
N THR A 23 -3.55 -1.60 -17.67
CA THR A 23 -3.10 -0.22 -17.44
C THR A 23 -2.84 0.02 -15.95
N CYS A 24 -3.76 -0.42 -15.09
CA CYS A 24 -3.61 -0.27 -13.64
C CYS A 24 -2.42 -1.06 -13.10
N GLU A 25 -2.20 -2.28 -13.60
CA GLU A 25 -1.05 -3.11 -13.22
C GLU A 25 0.28 -2.47 -13.64
N LEU A 26 0.38 -1.95 -14.87
CA LEU A 26 1.60 -1.30 -15.35
C LEU A 26 1.94 -0.03 -14.56
N VAL A 27 0.95 0.80 -14.27
CA VAL A 27 1.15 2.00 -13.44
C VAL A 27 1.48 1.62 -12.00
N GLY A 28 0.82 0.61 -11.44
CA GLY A 28 1.12 0.07 -10.12
C GLY A 28 2.58 -0.41 -10.01
N LEU A 29 3.07 -1.16 -11.01
CA LEU A 29 4.46 -1.60 -11.10
C LEU A 29 5.44 -0.43 -11.18
N TYR A 30 5.10 0.61 -11.97
CA TYR A 30 5.91 1.82 -12.03
C TYR A 30 6.00 2.54 -10.69
N LEU A 31 4.88 2.71 -9.98
CA LEU A 31 4.87 3.31 -8.63
C LEU A 31 5.67 2.47 -7.62
N LEU A 32 5.51 1.13 -7.66
CA LEU A 32 6.30 0.20 -6.84
C LEU A 32 7.80 0.33 -7.10
N SER A 33 8.21 0.56 -8.35
CA SER A 33 9.63 0.75 -8.70
C SER A 33 10.26 1.97 -8.00
N GLN A 34 9.50 3.04 -7.81
CA GLN A 34 9.93 4.25 -7.09
C GLN A 34 10.05 4.02 -5.58
N LEU A 35 9.23 3.12 -5.02
CA LEU A 35 9.22 2.76 -3.61
C LEU A 35 10.35 1.79 -3.22
N LYS A 36 10.98 1.13 -4.19
CA LYS A 36 12.06 0.14 -3.98
C LYS A 36 13.20 0.66 -3.09
N ASN A 37 13.46 1.96 -3.12
CA ASN A 37 14.53 2.60 -2.35
C ASN A 37 14.22 2.78 -0.85
N LEU A 38 12.99 2.50 -0.42
CA LEU A 38 12.55 2.71 0.97
C LEU A 38 12.80 1.51 1.90
N TYR A 39 13.36 0.41 1.39
CA TYR A 39 13.64 -0.83 2.15
C TYR A 39 12.41 -1.37 2.92
N ILE A 40 11.22 -1.19 2.34
CA ILE A 40 9.96 -1.73 2.83
C ILE A 40 9.45 -2.79 1.86
N ASN A 41 8.70 -3.76 2.36
CA ASN A 41 8.02 -4.71 1.51
C ASN A 41 6.63 -4.15 1.20
N VAL A 42 6.36 -3.79 -0.04
CA VAL A 42 5.11 -3.13 -0.46
C VAL A 42 4.52 -3.87 -1.65
N GLY A 43 3.20 -4.08 -1.61
CA GLY A 43 2.40 -4.60 -2.70
C GLY A 43 1.25 -3.64 -3.01
N LEU A 44 0.89 -3.56 -4.29
CA LEU A 44 -0.29 -2.85 -4.76
C LEU A 44 -1.18 -3.84 -5.51
N TYR A 45 -2.47 -3.74 -5.28
CA TYR A 45 -3.50 -4.46 -6.01
C TYR A 45 -4.61 -3.47 -6.35
N ARG A 46 -4.63 -3.04 -7.62
CA ARG A 46 -5.56 -2.01 -8.11
C ARG A 46 -5.49 -0.73 -7.26
N ASP A 47 -6.61 -0.39 -6.63
CA ASP A 47 -6.83 0.73 -5.73
C ASP A 47 -6.35 0.46 -4.29
N ASP A 48 -6.06 -0.79 -3.92
CA ASP A 48 -5.60 -1.12 -2.58
C ASP A 48 -4.08 -1.37 -2.55
N GLY A 49 -3.43 -0.92 -1.49
CA GLY A 49 -2.00 -1.10 -1.27
C GLY A 49 -1.68 -1.50 0.16
N LEU A 50 -0.64 -2.30 0.29
CA LEU A 50 -0.24 -2.89 1.56
C LEU A 50 1.28 -2.87 1.70
N ALA A 51 1.80 -2.33 2.79
CA ALA A 51 3.23 -2.37 3.05
C ALA A 51 3.59 -2.84 4.46
N VAL A 52 4.62 -3.66 4.54
CA VAL A 52 5.21 -4.24 5.74
C VAL A 52 6.57 -3.60 5.98
N THR A 53 6.80 -3.15 7.22
CA THR A 53 8.11 -2.65 7.65
C THR A 53 8.47 -3.16 9.04
N THR A 54 9.76 -3.37 9.29
CA THR A 54 10.30 -3.72 10.62
C THR A 54 10.79 -2.50 11.39
N GLN A 55 10.72 -1.31 10.77
CA GLN A 55 11.11 -0.01 11.33
C GLN A 55 10.39 0.31 12.65
N ILE A 56 10.98 1.21 13.43
CA ILE A 56 10.32 1.77 14.62
C ILE A 56 9.21 2.75 14.21
N ALA A 57 8.24 3.01 15.09
CA ALA A 57 7.05 3.80 14.77
C ALA A 57 7.36 5.20 14.21
N ILE A 58 8.40 5.85 14.72
CA ILE A 58 8.85 7.18 14.27
C ILE A 58 9.37 7.13 12.82
N GLU A 59 10.16 6.11 12.50
CA GLU A 59 10.66 5.89 11.14
C GLU A 59 9.53 5.51 10.19
N ALA A 60 8.56 4.72 10.64
CA ALA A 60 7.38 4.36 9.86
C ALA A 60 6.54 5.60 9.47
N GLU A 61 6.36 6.56 10.38
CA GLU A 61 5.69 7.85 10.07
C GLU A 61 6.49 8.69 9.06
N SER A 62 7.83 8.67 9.16
CA SER A 62 8.71 9.33 8.18
C SER A 62 8.60 8.67 6.80
N THR A 63 8.61 7.33 6.76
CA THR A 63 8.42 6.54 5.55
C THR A 63 7.05 6.81 4.92
N LYS A 64 5.98 6.85 5.72
CA LYS A 64 4.64 7.25 5.27
C LYS A 64 4.65 8.60 4.54
N LYS A 65 5.30 9.63 5.09
CA LYS A 65 5.41 10.94 4.43
C LYS A 65 6.16 10.87 3.10
N LYS A 66 7.23 10.07 3.02
CA LYS A 66 7.98 9.85 1.77
C LYS A 66 7.12 9.18 0.71
N ILE A 67 6.37 8.14 1.10
CA ILE A 67 5.41 7.45 0.22
C ILE A 67 4.37 8.46 -0.28
N SER A 68 3.69 9.19 0.63
CA SER A 68 2.71 10.23 0.24
C SER A 68 3.27 11.25 -0.74
N LYS A 69 4.54 11.64 -0.58
CA LYS A 69 5.20 12.54 -1.52
C LYS A 69 5.39 11.91 -2.90
N ILE A 70 5.92 10.68 -2.97
CA ILE A 70 6.13 9.96 -4.25
C ILE A 70 4.81 9.82 -5.02
N PHE A 71 3.72 9.44 -4.36
CA PHE A 71 2.42 9.32 -5.03
C PHE A 71 1.88 10.69 -5.48
N LYS A 72 2.03 11.73 -4.66
CA LYS A 72 1.61 13.09 -5.02
C LYS A 72 2.39 13.64 -6.22
N ASP A 73 3.69 13.38 -6.29
CA ASP A 73 4.55 13.78 -7.41
C ASP A 73 4.13 13.08 -8.72
N ASN A 74 3.47 11.92 -8.64
CA ASN A 74 2.87 11.20 -9.77
C ASN A 74 1.38 11.52 -10.00
N GLY A 75 0.81 12.50 -9.29
CA GLY A 75 -0.57 12.95 -9.46
C GLY A 75 -1.62 12.15 -8.67
N PHE A 76 -1.23 11.21 -7.82
CA PHE A 76 -2.15 10.42 -7.01
C PHE A 76 -2.34 11.03 -5.61
N ASN A 77 -3.58 11.09 -5.15
CA ASN A 77 -3.90 11.45 -3.79
C ASN A 77 -4.22 10.17 -3.00
N ILE A 78 -3.49 9.95 -1.91
CA ILE A 78 -3.55 8.69 -1.16
C ILE A 78 -3.72 8.92 0.33
N THR A 79 -4.47 8.02 0.95
CA THR A 79 -4.56 7.95 2.41
C THR A 79 -3.71 6.79 2.89
N ILE A 80 -2.84 7.08 3.87
CA ILE A 80 -1.92 6.11 4.44
C ILE A 80 -2.18 5.97 5.93
N GLU A 81 -2.43 4.76 6.39
CA GLU A 81 -2.53 4.44 7.82
C GLU A 81 -1.30 3.63 8.24
N ALA A 82 -0.50 4.14 9.17
CA ALA A 82 0.73 3.48 9.65
C ALA A 82 0.54 2.93 11.07
N ASN A 83 1.50 2.11 11.51
CA ASN A 83 1.57 1.58 12.88
C ASN A 83 0.41 0.66 13.30
N LYS A 84 -0.32 0.07 12.33
CA LYS A 84 -1.44 -0.84 12.58
C LYS A 84 -1.01 -2.31 12.65
N LYS A 85 -1.12 -2.91 13.84
CA LYS A 85 -0.82 -4.35 14.05
C LYS A 85 -1.85 -5.33 13.47
N ALA A 86 -3.02 -4.83 13.09
CA ALA A 86 -4.04 -5.58 12.41
C ALA A 86 -4.68 -4.69 11.34
N VAL A 87 -4.95 -5.25 10.17
CA VAL A 87 -5.65 -4.57 9.08
C VAL A 87 -6.57 -5.52 8.35
N ASP A 88 -7.51 -4.95 7.62
CA ASP A 88 -8.29 -5.65 6.61
C ASP A 88 -7.79 -5.22 5.23
N PHE A 89 -7.54 -6.20 4.35
CA PHE A 89 -7.10 -5.96 2.98
C PHE A 89 -7.73 -7.02 2.07
N LEU A 90 -8.54 -6.59 1.09
CA LEU A 90 -9.30 -7.48 0.19
C LEU A 90 -10.15 -8.53 0.94
N ASP A 91 -10.93 -8.08 1.92
CA ASP A 91 -11.80 -8.91 2.79
C ASP A 91 -11.06 -9.95 3.65
N ILE A 92 -9.77 -9.74 3.84
CA ILE A 92 -8.91 -10.62 4.65
C ILE A 92 -8.34 -9.81 5.80
N SER A 93 -8.53 -10.32 7.02
CA SER A 93 -7.90 -9.77 8.21
C SER A 93 -6.49 -10.32 8.40
N PHE A 94 -5.51 -9.43 8.40
CA PHE A 94 -4.11 -9.72 8.71
C PHE A 94 -3.77 -9.20 10.11
N ASP A 95 -3.31 -10.08 11.01
CA ASP A 95 -2.87 -9.71 12.37
C ASP A 95 -1.49 -10.26 12.69
N LEU A 96 -0.57 -9.36 13.01
CA LEU A 96 0.84 -9.69 13.27
C LEU A 96 1.09 -10.16 14.69
N ARG A 97 0.11 -10.03 15.59
CA ARG A 97 0.20 -10.46 16.98
C ARG A 97 -0.08 -11.94 17.11
N THR A 98 -1.04 -12.44 16.33
CA THR A 98 -1.55 -13.80 16.45
C THR A 98 -0.92 -14.73 15.42
N GLY A 99 -0.60 -14.24 14.22
CA GLY A 99 0.07 -15.02 13.16
C GLY A 99 -0.85 -15.66 12.10
N PRO A 100 -2.09 -16.16 12.38
CA PRO A 100 -2.92 -16.76 11.36
C PRO A 100 -3.80 -15.72 10.65
N TYR A 101 -3.79 -15.84 9.33
CA TYR A 101 -4.75 -15.32 8.38
C TYR A 101 -6.14 -15.96 8.64
N LYS A 102 -7.18 -15.15 8.80
CA LYS A 102 -8.56 -15.65 8.88
C LYS A 102 -9.42 -14.89 7.86
N PRO A 103 -10.05 -15.58 6.88
CA PRO A 103 -11.15 -14.97 6.14
C PRO A 103 -12.30 -14.69 7.09
N TYR A 104 -13.00 -13.58 6.86
CA TYR A 104 -14.15 -13.15 7.67
C TYR A 104 -15.37 -14.06 7.46
#